data_AF-A0AAU7TK58-F1
#
_entry.id   AF-A0AAU7TK58-F1
#
_cell.length_a   1.000
_cell.length_b   1.000
_cell.length_c   1.000
_cell.angle_alpha   90.00
_cell.angle_beta   90.00
_cell.angle_gamma   90.00
#
_symmetry.space_group_name_H-M   'P 1'
#
loop_
_entity.id
_entity.type
_entity.pdbx_description
1 polymer ?
#
loop_
_entity_poly.entity_id
_entity_poly.type
_entity_poly.pdbx_seq_one_letter_code
_entity_poly.pdbx_strand_id
1 'polypeptide(L)'
;MRKLAALVAGLVAAAGGVYVVAAPSAQAADCGGTYTIVVGGTGDNDSKAPYWQGNISQRVGYPAQPIGHNARLGVNELNRLIRDHRNACPDQHVKAVGFSLGAAVVHTWVSENWPTIDNVNAVLIADPKRAAGPGAPGAAAHPLVAPVVGAPLAGADNNFGDIPTLTLCTDDIICDANATSGLPGYLWEGKHGNYNFNVDVYSDDARGQWFNGVYIP
;
A
#
# COMPACT_ATOMS: atom_id res chain seq x y z
N MET A 1 6.37 -32.25 -75.28
CA MET A 1 5.10 -32.05 -74.54
C MET A 1 4.65 -33.38 -73.93
N ARG A 2 5.41 -33.85 -72.95
CA ARG A 2 5.18 -35.05 -72.15
C ARG A 2 5.82 -34.74 -70.80
N LYS A 3 5.22 -35.25 -69.73
CA LYS A 3 5.68 -35.18 -68.32
C LYS A 3 5.36 -33.86 -67.64
N LEU A 4 4.19 -33.73 -66.99
CA LEU A 4 3.96 -32.71 -65.94
C LEU A 4 2.63 -32.86 -65.15
N ALA A 5 2.03 -34.05 -65.06
CA ALA A 5 0.67 -34.17 -64.47
C ALA A 5 0.53 -35.15 -63.28
N ALA A 6 1.63 -35.62 -62.67
CA ALA A 6 1.54 -36.67 -61.65
C ALA A 6 2.25 -36.36 -60.32
N LEU A 7 2.47 -35.08 -59.99
CA LEU A 7 3.28 -34.70 -58.83
C LEU A 7 2.75 -33.44 -58.12
N VAL A 8 1.45 -33.42 -57.77
CA VAL A 8 0.89 -32.34 -56.93
C VAL A 8 0.01 -32.85 -55.77
N ALA A 9 -0.37 -34.14 -55.72
CA ALA A 9 -1.22 -34.65 -54.64
C ALA A 9 -0.46 -35.16 -53.39
N GLY A 10 0.87 -35.18 -53.39
CA GLY A 10 1.67 -35.85 -52.35
C GLY A 10 2.30 -34.94 -51.29
N LEU A 11 2.19 -33.62 -51.39
CA LEU A 11 3.07 -32.69 -50.64
C LEU A 11 2.35 -31.70 -49.71
N VAL A 12 1.12 -32.02 -49.28
CA VAL A 12 0.39 -31.18 -48.30
C VAL A 12 0.18 -31.89 -46.94
N ALA A 13 0.44 -33.20 -46.85
CA ALA A 13 0.21 -33.94 -45.60
C ALA A 13 1.36 -33.88 -44.57
N ALA A 14 2.54 -33.34 -44.93
CA ALA A 14 3.73 -33.38 -44.07
C ALA A 14 4.10 -32.04 -43.38
N ALA A 15 3.37 -30.96 -43.65
CA ALA A 15 3.64 -29.64 -43.05
C ALA A 15 2.65 -29.24 -41.95
N GLY A 16 1.69 -30.10 -41.61
CA GLY A 16 0.74 -29.91 -40.51
C GLY A 16 1.31 -30.33 -39.15
N GLY A 17 2.61 -30.16 -38.94
CA GLY A 17 3.22 -30.36 -37.62
C GLY A 17 2.49 -29.46 -36.63
N VAL A 18 1.69 -30.07 -35.77
CA VAL A 18 1.04 -29.41 -34.66
C VAL A 18 2.17 -28.86 -33.79
N TYR A 19 2.48 -27.58 -33.96
CA TYR A 19 3.28 -26.86 -32.98
C TYR A 19 2.44 -26.83 -31.71
N VAL A 20 2.63 -27.84 -30.87
CA VAL A 20 2.25 -27.77 -29.47
C VAL A 20 3.19 -26.72 -28.89
N VAL A 21 2.81 -25.45 -29.03
CA VAL A 21 3.43 -24.38 -28.26
C VAL A 21 3.12 -24.78 -26.82
N ALA A 22 4.12 -25.33 -26.13
CA ALA A 22 4.01 -25.61 -24.72
C ALA A 22 3.51 -24.31 -24.09
N ALA A 23 2.30 -24.35 -23.51
CA ALA A 23 1.81 -23.21 -22.74
C ALA A 23 2.92 -22.86 -21.75
N PRO A 24 3.26 -21.56 -21.59
CA PRO A 24 4.24 -21.17 -20.60
C PRO A 24 3.85 -21.85 -19.29
N SER A 25 4.80 -22.60 -18.71
CA SER A 25 4.56 -23.20 -17.41
C SER A 25 4.22 -22.03 -16.48
N ALA A 26 3.02 -22.07 -15.89
CA ALA A 26 2.67 -21.16 -14.82
C ALA A 26 3.67 -21.45 -13.70
N GLN A 27 4.72 -20.63 -13.62
CA GLN A 27 5.56 -20.59 -12.45
C GLN A 27 4.66 -20.05 -11.35
N ALA A 28 4.37 -20.90 -10.36
CA ALA A 28 3.76 -20.44 -9.13
C ALA A 28 4.60 -19.25 -8.65
N ALA A 29 3.94 -18.15 -8.27
CA ALA A 29 4.66 -17.07 -7.61
C ALA A 29 5.45 -17.67 -6.44
N ASP A 30 6.69 -17.23 -6.26
CA ASP A 30 7.44 -17.60 -5.07
C ASP A 30 6.76 -16.94 -3.87
N CYS A 31 5.91 -17.71 -3.18
CA CYS A 31 5.11 -17.25 -2.05
C CYS A 31 5.92 -17.26 -0.74
N GLY A 32 7.25 -17.29 -0.82
CA GLY A 32 8.14 -17.22 0.33
C GLY A 32 8.28 -15.80 0.91
N GLY A 33 8.51 -15.72 2.22
CA GLY A 33 8.71 -14.44 2.92
C GLY A 33 7.46 -13.59 3.03
N THR A 34 7.63 -12.28 3.11
CA THR A 34 6.54 -11.32 3.34
C THR A 34 6.24 -10.50 2.09
N TYR A 35 4.97 -10.45 1.72
CA TYR A 35 4.48 -9.57 0.66
C TYR A 35 4.31 -8.16 1.21
N THR A 36 5.35 -7.34 1.07
CA THR A 36 5.33 -5.95 1.52
C THR A 36 4.79 -5.05 0.43
N ILE A 37 3.66 -4.39 0.71
CA ILE A 37 3.00 -3.44 -0.18
C ILE A 37 3.07 -2.03 0.43
N VAL A 38 3.56 -1.06 -0.35
CA VAL A 38 3.70 0.33 0.10
C VAL A 38 2.71 1.27 -0.58
N VAL A 39 2.27 2.28 0.16
CA VAL A 39 1.40 3.35 -0.32
C VAL A 39 2.04 4.72 -0.05
N GLY A 40 2.35 5.42 -1.15
CA GLY A 40 2.98 6.72 -1.18
C GLY A 40 2.10 7.84 -0.65
N GLY A 41 2.75 8.90 -0.15
CA GLY A 41 2.09 10.10 0.33
C GLY A 41 1.64 11.03 -0.80
N THR A 42 1.28 12.26 -0.45
CA THR A 42 0.89 13.27 -1.43
C THR A 42 1.97 13.50 -2.49
N GLY A 43 1.60 13.44 -3.76
CA GLY A 43 2.51 13.58 -4.91
C GLY A 43 3.32 12.34 -5.27
N ASP A 44 3.23 11.25 -4.48
CA ASP A 44 3.88 9.96 -4.79
C ASP A 44 2.89 9.01 -5.49
N ASN A 45 2.49 9.39 -6.71
CA ASN A 45 1.41 8.75 -7.46
C ASN A 45 1.58 7.24 -7.69
N ASP A 46 2.83 6.78 -7.83
CA ASP A 46 3.15 5.38 -8.10
C ASP A 46 3.75 4.67 -6.87
N SER A 47 3.75 5.32 -5.70
CA SER A 47 4.46 4.88 -4.50
C SER A 47 5.94 4.57 -4.77
N LYS A 48 6.62 5.37 -5.60
CA LYS A 48 8.01 5.19 -6.09
C LYS A 48 8.97 6.28 -5.62
N ALA A 49 8.55 7.14 -4.70
CA ALA A 49 9.42 8.16 -4.16
C ALA A 49 10.74 7.55 -3.63
N PRO A 50 11.88 8.25 -3.81
CA PRO A 50 13.21 7.68 -3.58
C PRO A 50 13.54 7.40 -2.11
N TYR A 51 12.71 7.85 -1.17
CA TYR A 51 12.90 7.57 0.26
C TYR A 51 12.56 6.13 0.62
N TRP A 52 11.71 5.44 -0.15
CA TRP A 52 11.33 4.05 0.11
C TRP A 52 12.53 3.12 -0.02
N GLN A 53 12.79 2.32 1.03
CA GLN A 53 13.89 1.37 1.10
C GLN A 53 13.39 0.00 1.60
N GLY A 54 14.22 -1.03 1.43
CA GLY A 54 13.94 -2.39 1.89
C GLY A 54 13.26 -3.28 0.85
N ASN A 55 12.80 -4.46 1.29
CA ASN A 55 12.20 -5.47 0.42
C ASN A 55 10.72 -5.14 0.14
N ILE A 56 10.47 -4.40 -0.95
CA ILE A 56 9.13 -3.99 -1.38
C ILE A 56 8.66 -4.86 -2.54
N SER A 57 7.60 -5.63 -2.32
CA SER A 57 7.01 -6.54 -3.31
C SER A 57 6.02 -5.82 -4.22
N GLN A 58 5.31 -4.82 -3.71
CA GLN A 58 4.25 -4.11 -4.44
C GLN A 58 4.16 -2.63 -4.05
N ARG A 59 3.72 -1.81 -5.01
CA ARG A 59 3.55 -0.36 -4.88
C ARG A 59 2.16 0.03 -5.38
N VAL A 60 1.38 0.72 -4.55
CA VAL A 60 0.03 1.17 -4.92
C VAL A 60 0.11 2.40 -5.82
N GLY A 61 -0.55 2.36 -6.98
CA GLY A 61 -0.72 3.51 -7.85
C GLY A 61 -2.04 4.22 -7.61
N TYR A 62 -2.03 5.54 -7.38
CA TYR A 62 -3.25 6.35 -7.24
C TYR A 62 -2.95 7.85 -7.48
N PRO A 63 -3.96 8.72 -7.66
CA PRO A 63 -3.70 10.14 -7.96
C PRO A 63 -2.92 10.93 -6.89
N ALA A 64 -2.81 10.41 -5.66
CA ALA A 64 -2.00 10.98 -4.57
C ALA A 64 -2.22 12.48 -4.29
N GLN A 65 -3.45 12.99 -4.47
CA GLN A 65 -3.84 14.32 -4.00
C GLN A 65 -4.69 14.19 -2.73
N PRO A 66 -4.57 15.10 -1.75
CA PRO A 66 -5.18 14.97 -0.42
C PRO A 66 -6.67 15.31 -0.43
N ILE A 67 -7.44 14.58 -1.22
CA ILE A 67 -8.90 14.64 -1.33
C ILE A 67 -9.47 13.24 -1.18
N GLY A 68 -10.63 13.14 -0.55
CA GLY A 68 -11.27 11.88 -0.17
C GLY A 68 -11.55 10.98 -1.36
N HIS A 69 -11.95 11.55 -2.49
CA HIS A 69 -12.13 10.78 -3.73
C HIS A 69 -10.85 10.03 -4.15
N ASN A 70 -9.70 10.69 -4.10
CA ASN A 70 -8.42 10.09 -4.48
C ASN A 70 -7.94 9.09 -3.43
N ALA A 71 -8.15 9.38 -2.14
CA ALA A 71 -7.88 8.41 -1.07
C ALA A 71 -8.72 7.13 -1.27
N ARG A 72 -9.99 7.24 -1.64
CA ARG A 72 -10.84 6.09 -1.99
C ARG A 72 -10.26 5.28 -3.16
N LEU A 73 -9.76 5.93 -4.21
CA LEU A 73 -9.11 5.22 -5.33
C LEU A 73 -7.89 4.43 -4.83
N GLY A 74 -7.07 5.01 -3.95
CA GLY A 74 -5.97 4.32 -3.29
C GLY A 74 -6.42 3.12 -2.44
N VAL A 75 -7.49 3.27 -1.65
CA VAL A 75 -8.05 2.18 -0.82
C VAL A 75 -8.53 1.02 -1.70
N ASN A 76 -9.23 1.34 -2.79
CA ASN A 76 -9.73 0.33 -3.72
C ASN A 76 -8.59 -0.42 -4.40
N GLU A 77 -7.53 0.28 -4.82
CA GLU A 77 -6.38 -0.34 -5.46
C GLU A 77 -5.56 -1.19 -4.48
N LEU A 78 -5.32 -0.70 -3.26
CA LEU A 78 -4.70 -1.48 -2.20
C LEU A 78 -5.48 -2.77 -1.93
N ASN A 79 -6.81 -2.67 -1.79
CA ASN A 79 -7.66 -3.82 -1.57
C ASN A 79 -7.59 -4.82 -2.73
N ARG A 80 -7.63 -4.34 -3.98
CA ARG A 80 -7.52 -5.19 -5.16
C ARG A 80 -6.19 -5.94 -5.15
N LEU A 81 -5.07 -5.24 -4.95
CA LEU A 81 -3.73 -5.83 -4.96
C LEU A 81 -3.53 -6.86 -3.84
N ILE A 82 -4.01 -6.58 -2.62
CA ILE A 82 -3.92 -7.54 -1.51
C ILE A 82 -4.79 -8.77 -1.78
N ARG A 83 -6.00 -8.61 -2.30
CA ARG A 83 -6.89 -9.74 -2.61
C ARG A 83 -6.37 -10.57 -3.78
N ASP A 84 -5.84 -9.93 -4.83
CA ASP A 84 -5.18 -10.61 -5.94
C ASP A 84 -3.97 -11.41 -5.45
N HIS A 85 -3.18 -10.83 -4.53
CA HIS A 85 -2.07 -11.54 -3.91
C HIS A 85 -2.53 -12.72 -3.05
N ARG A 86 -3.54 -12.53 -2.19
CA ARG A 86 -4.09 -13.61 -1.34
C ARG A 86 -4.65 -14.77 -2.20
N ASN A 87 -5.21 -14.49 -3.37
CA ASN A 87 -5.64 -15.53 -4.31
C ASN A 87 -4.46 -16.33 -4.91
N ALA A 88 -3.31 -15.67 -5.13
CA ALA A 88 -2.11 -16.31 -5.67
C ALA A 88 -1.26 -17.02 -4.60
N CYS A 89 -1.21 -16.45 -3.40
CA CYS A 89 -0.40 -16.90 -2.27
C CYS A 89 -1.24 -16.86 -0.96
N PRO A 90 -2.14 -17.83 -0.73
CA PRO A 90 -3.09 -17.80 0.38
C PRO A 90 -2.44 -17.71 1.76
N ASP A 91 -1.30 -18.35 1.95
CA ASP A 91 -0.63 -18.44 3.25
C ASP A 91 0.45 -17.38 3.48
N GLN A 92 0.79 -16.58 2.45
CA GLN A 92 1.88 -15.62 2.55
C GLN A 92 1.47 -14.42 3.41
N HIS A 93 2.34 -14.00 4.34
CA HIS A 93 2.05 -12.82 5.16
C HIS A 93 2.07 -11.54 4.32
N VAL A 94 1.12 -10.63 4.57
CA VAL A 94 1.04 -9.33 3.89
C VAL A 94 1.39 -8.21 4.87
N LYS A 95 2.30 -7.33 4.50
CA LYS A 95 2.61 -6.12 5.27
C LYS A 95 2.25 -4.87 4.48
N ALA A 96 1.23 -4.14 4.92
CA ALA A 96 0.79 -2.90 4.29
C ALA A 96 1.42 -1.67 4.99
N VAL A 97 2.26 -0.93 4.28
CA VAL A 97 2.95 0.25 4.82
C VAL A 97 2.49 1.51 4.10
N GLY A 98 2.02 2.50 4.84
CA GLY A 98 1.59 3.78 4.27
C GLY A 98 2.36 4.94 4.87
N PHE A 99 2.60 5.98 4.08
CA PHE A 99 3.15 7.25 4.54
C PHE A 99 2.22 8.42 4.21
N SER A 100 1.99 9.34 5.16
CA SER A 100 1.23 10.57 4.93
C SER A 100 -0.17 10.25 4.37
N LEU A 101 -0.57 10.82 3.23
CA LEU A 101 -1.81 10.44 2.54
C LEU A 101 -1.94 8.93 2.31
N GLY A 102 -0.84 8.24 2.01
CA GLY A 102 -0.82 6.79 1.85
C GLY A 102 -1.05 6.03 3.17
N ALA A 103 -0.64 6.60 4.30
CA ALA A 103 -1.00 6.06 5.62
C ALA A 103 -2.50 6.17 5.86
N ALA A 104 -3.13 7.27 5.43
CA ALA A 104 -4.59 7.42 5.45
C ALA A 104 -5.29 6.34 4.59
N VAL A 105 -4.73 6.02 3.42
CA VAL A 105 -5.22 4.95 2.55
C VAL A 105 -5.14 3.58 3.24
N VAL A 106 -3.99 3.24 3.82
CA VAL A 106 -3.81 1.97 4.54
C VAL A 106 -4.73 1.92 5.77
N HIS A 107 -4.82 3.00 6.54
CA HIS A 107 -5.73 3.14 7.67
C HIS A 107 -7.16 2.83 7.26
N THR A 108 -7.70 3.55 6.27
CA THR A 108 -9.07 3.32 5.81
C THR A 108 -9.27 1.90 5.31
N TRP A 109 -8.29 1.33 4.59
CA TRP A 109 -8.38 -0.04 4.13
C TRP A 109 -8.47 -1.03 5.30
N VAL A 110 -7.63 -0.89 6.32
CA VAL A 110 -7.68 -1.71 7.55
C VAL A 110 -9.06 -1.57 8.21
N SER A 111 -9.54 -0.35 8.42
CA SER A 111 -10.82 -0.09 9.09
C SER A 111 -12.02 -0.70 8.35
N GLU A 112 -11.92 -0.88 7.04
CA GLU A 112 -12.97 -1.48 6.19
C GLU A 112 -12.83 -2.99 6.00
N ASN A 113 -11.62 -3.54 6.12
CA ASN A 113 -11.34 -4.93 5.72
C ASN A 113 -10.96 -5.86 6.86
N TRP A 114 -10.61 -5.36 8.05
CA TRP A 114 -10.26 -6.20 9.21
C TRP A 114 -11.21 -7.37 9.49
N PRO A 115 -12.55 -7.30 9.23
CA PRO A 115 -13.43 -8.45 9.47
C PRO A 115 -13.29 -9.58 8.44
N THR A 116 -12.63 -9.34 7.30
CA THR A 116 -12.64 -10.23 6.12
C THR A 116 -11.26 -10.54 5.55
N ILE A 117 -10.20 -9.95 6.10
CA ILE A 117 -8.83 -10.19 5.70
C ILE A 117 -8.04 -10.71 6.89
N ASP A 118 -7.17 -11.67 6.64
CA ASP A 118 -6.34 -12.33 7.65
C ASP A 118 -4.86 -12.28 7.24
N ASN A 119 -3.99 -12.72 8.16
CA ASN A 119 -2.54 -12.84 7.96
C ASN A 119 -1.90 -11.60 7.32
N VAL A 120 -2.26 -10.43 7.89
CA VAL A 120 -1.80 -9.13 7.46
C VAL A 120 -1.45 -8.27 8.67
N ASN A 121 -0.46 -7.41 8.54
CA ASN A 121 -0.22 -6.30 9.46
C ASN A 121 -0.12 -4.96 8.71
N ALA A 122 -0.26 -3.86 9.46
CA ALA A 122 -0.20 -2.52 8.91
C ALA A 122 0.82 -1.63 9.65
N VAL A 123 1.49 -0.76 8.91
CA VAL A 123 2.39 0.28 9.44
C VAL A 123 1.98 1.63 8.88
N LEU A 124 1.56 2.54 9.75
CA LEU A 124 1.03 3.85 9.41
C LEU A 124 2.03 4.93 9.83
N ILE A 125 2.78 5.47 8.86
CA ILE A 125 3.79 6.51 9.09
C ILE A 125 3.17 7.88 8.81
N ALA A 126 3.21 8.79 9.78
CA ALA A 126 2.65 10.13 9.65
C ALA A 126 1.17 10.14 9.23
N ASP A 127 0.35 9.29 9.86
CA ASP A 127 -1.05 9.10 9.49
C ASP A 127 -1.96 10.30 9.82
N PRO A 128 -2.55 10.98 8.82
CA PRO A 128 -3.46 12.09 9.06
C PRO A 128 -4.80 11.68 9.70
N LYS A 129 -5.12 10.38 9.70
CA LYS A 129 -6.33 9.82 10.34
C LYS A 129 -6.05 9.24 11.72
N ARG A 130 -4.84 9.39 12.27
CA ARG A 130 -4.49 8.86 13.59
C ARG A 130 -5.45 9.41 14.66
N ALA A 131 -6.10 8.56 15.44
CA ALA A 131 -6.92 9.02 16.56
C ALA A 131 -6.07 9.66 17.66
N ALA A 132 -6.75 10.43 18.50
CA ALA A 132 -6.12 10.98 19.69
C ALA A 132 -5.63 9.85 20.62
N GLY A 133 -4.51 10.11 21.28
CA GLY A 133 -3.85 9.24 22.26
C GLY A 133 -2.81 10.10 22.98
N PRO A 134 -1.50 9.85 22.80
CA PRO A 134 -0.52 10.92 22.99
C PRO A 134 -0.65 11.96 21.87
N GLY A 135 -0.73 13.24 22.23
CA GLY A 135 -0.95 14.34 21.29
C GLY A 135 -2.39 14.47 20.78
N ALA A 136 -2.61 15.38 19.84
CA ALA A 136 -3.90 15.64 19.20
C ALA A 136 -4.18 14.65 18.06
N PRO A 137 -5.43 14.46 17.61
CA PRO A 137 -5.69 13.65 16.42
C PRO A 137 -4.95 14.20 15.19
N GLY A 138 -4.78 13.35 14.18
CA GLY A 138 -4.15 13.75 12.92
C GLY A 138 -4.94 14.83 12.18
N ALA A 139 -4.27 15.49 11.23
CA ALA A 139 -4.77 16.66 10.52
C ALA A 139 -6.11 16.41 9.80
N ALA A 140 -6.42 15.20 9.35
CA ALA A 140 -7.68 14.91 8.66
C ALA A 140 -8.91 14.98 9.58
N ALA A 141 -8.73 14.97 10.90
CA ALA A 141 -9.79 15.20 11.88
C ALA A 141 -9.96 16.67 12.26
N HIS A 142 -9.05 17.56 11.83
CA HIS A 142 -9.11 18.97 12.22
C HIS A 142 -10.36 19.65 11.62
N PRO A 143 -11.14 20.46 12.39
CA PRO A 143 -12.40 21.04 11.92
C PRO A 143 -12.31 21.89 10.65
N LEU A 144 -11.15 22.51 10.41
CA LEU A 144 -10.89 23.31 9.19
C LEU A 144 -10.41 22.47 8.00
N VAL A 145 -9.93 21.24 8.23
CA VAL A 145 -9.35 20.37 7.20
C VAL A 145 -10.37 19.33 6.75
N ALA A 146 -11.08 18.70 7.71
CA ALA A 146 -12.04 17.63 7.45
C ALA A 146 -13.08 17.97 6.36
N PRO A 147 -13.69 19.18 6.32
CA PRO A 147 -14.64 19.54 5.26
C PRO A 147 -14.00 19.68 3.87
N VAL A 148 -12.72 20.06 3.81
CA VAL A 148 -11.98 20.28 2.56
C VAL A 148 -11.52 18.96 1.97
N VAL A 149 -10.99 18.07 2.81
CA VAL A 149 -10.47 16.78 2.34
C VAL A 149 -11.61 15.78 2.07
N GLY A 150 -12.69 15.79 2.85
CA GLY A 150 -13.86 14.93 2.63
C GLY A 150 -13.62 13.43 2.86
N ALA A 151 -14.69 12.64 2.86
CA ALA A 151 -14.63 11.19 3.13
C ALA A 151 -14.01 10.37 1.97
N PRO A 152 -13.33 9.24 2.24
CA PRO A 152 -13.08 8.66 3.56
C PRO A 152 -11.83 9.23 4.26
N LEU A 153 -11.15 10.19 3.64
CA LEU A 153 -9.93 10.80 4.20
C LEU A 153 -10.23 11.54 5.51
N ALA A 154 -11.32 12.30 5.57
CA ALA A 154 -11.73 13.05 6.74
C ALA A 154 -11.98 12.15 7.98
N GLY A 155 -11.69 12.70 9.16
CA GLY A 155 -11.88 12.05 10.46
C GLY A 155 -10.68 11.22 10.91
N ALA A 156 -10.74 10.79 12.17
CA ALA A 156 -9.74 9.95 12.80
C ALA A 156 -10.41 8.88 13.65
N ASP A 157 -9.80 7.69 13.69
CA ASP A 157 -10.26 6.54 14.46
C ASP A 157 -9.08 5.59 14.72
N ASN A 158 -9.32 4.54 15.51
CA ASN A 158 -8.39 3.43 15.71
C ASN A 158 -9.14 2.11 15.44
N ASN A 159 -10.02 2.09 14.44
CA ASN A 159 -10.87 0.93 14.13
C ASN A 159 -10.07 -0.15 13.39
N PHE A 160 -9.01 -0.68 14.01
CA PHE A 160 -8.12 -1.64 13.35
C PHE A 160 -8.54 -3.11 13.53
N GLY A 161 -9.53 -3.36 14.38
CA GLY A 161 -9.98 -4.72 14.71
C GLY A 161 -8.84 -5.60 15.19
N ASP A 162 -8.72 -6.78 14.57
CA ASP A 162 -7.69 -7.77 14.91
C ASP A 162 -6.41 -7.64 14.06
N ILE A 163 -6.33 -6.67 13.13
CA ILE A 163 -5.13 -6.46 12.32
C ILE A 163 -4.07 -5.75 13.19
N PRO A 164 -2.90 -6.38 13.44
CA PRO A 164 -1.78 -5.70 14.11
C PRO A 164 -1.40 -4.45 13.31
N THR A 165 -1.54 -3.30 13.96
CA THR A 165 -1.32 -1.99 13.33
C THR A 165 -0.33 -1.20 14.18
N LEU A 166 0.81 -0.85 13.59
CA LEU A 166 1.80 0.06 14.16
C LEU A 166 1.56 1.47 13.62
N THR A 167 1.44 2.46 14.50
CA THR A 167 1.36 3.88 14.09
C THR A 167 2.61 4.64 14.50
N LEU A 168 3.11 5.52 13.63
CA LEU A 168 4.29 6.33 13.89
C LEU A 168 3.97 7.81 13.70
N CYS A 169 4.28 8.60 14.72
CA CYS A 169 4.15 10.05 14.69
C CYS A 169 5.28 10.70 15.48
N THR A 170 6.01 11.64 14.87
CA THR A 170 7.11 12.33 15.56
C THR A 170 7.18 13.78 15.10
N ASP A 171 6.76 14.69 15.99
CA ASP A 171 6.80 16.15 15.82
C ASP A 171 6.33 16.59 14.42
N ASP A 172 5.16 16.10 14.01
CA ASP A 172 4.66 16.24 12.65
C ASP A 172 3.17 16.58 12.67
N ILE A 173 2.83 17.76 12.13
CA ILE A 173 1.46 18.29 12.16
C ILE A 173 0.46 17.42 11.39
N ILE A 174 0.94 16.56 10.47
CA ILE A 174 0.07 15.67 9.73
C ILE A 174 -0.54 14.61 10.64
N CYS A 175 0.25 13.98 11.52
CA CYS A 175 -0.24 12.93 12.42
C CYS A 175 -0.59 13.42 13.83
N ASP A 176 -0.16 14.62 14.21
CA ASP A 176 -0.52 15.29 15.46
C ASP A 176 -0.82 16.76 15.17
N ALA A 177 -2.09 17.14 15.13
CA ALA A 177 -2.47 18.52 14.80
C ALA A 177 -1.90 19.58 15.77
N ASN A 178 -1.38 19.17 16.93
CA ASN A 178 -0.71 20.02 17.92
C ASN A 178 0.80 19.79 17.98
N ALA A 179 1.41 19.20 16.95
CA ALA A 179 2.85 19.00 16.87
C ALA A 179 3.61 20.30 17.19
N THR A 180 4.70 20.19 17.97
CA THR A 180 5.42 21.36 18.49
C THR A 180 6.02 22.19 17.36
N SER A 181 6.54 21.52 16.32
CA SER A 181 7.05 22.19 15.12
C SER A 181 5.97 22.87 14.28
N GLY A 182 4.71 22.45 14.43
CA GLY A 182 3.56 22.97 13.67
C GLY A 182 3.75 22.96 12.14
N LEU A 183 3.12 23.93 11.47
CA LEU A 183 3.30 24.18 10.03
C LEU A 183 4.77 24.46 9.63
N PRO A 184 5.58 25.21 10.41
CA PRO A 184 7.00 25.37 10.09
C PRO A 184 7.75 24.05 9.96
N GLY A 185 7.47 23.11 10.88
CA GLY A 185 8.00 21.75 10.85
C GLY A 185 7.73 21.01 9.55
N TYR A 186 6.49 21.13 9.09
CA TYR A 186 6.02 20.51 7.85
C TYR A 186 6.61 21.17 6.60
N LEU A 187 6.61 22.51 6.53
CA LEU A 187 6.95 23.26 5.30
C LEU A 187 8.44 23.49 5.11
N TRP A 188 9.23 23.64 6.18
CA TRP A 188 10.62 24.12 6.09
C TRP A 188 11.63 23.28 6.86
N GLU A 189 11.24 22.67 7.98
CA GLU A 189 12.19 21.89 8.82
C GLU A 189 12.25 20.40 8.44
N GLY A 190 11.39 19.95 7.52
CA GLY A 190 11.41 18.59 7.00
C GLY A 190 10.93 17.52 7.98
N LYS A 191 10.20 17.90 9.04
CA LYS A 191 9.71 16.96 10.07
C LYS A 191 8.84 15.86 9.49
N HIS A 192 8.01 16.21 8.51
CA HIS A 192 7.14 15.26 7.82
C HIS A 192 7.90 14.20 7.03
N GLY A 193 9.15 14.46 6.65
CA GLY A 193 10.02 13.47 5.99
C GLY A 193 10.99 12.77 6.94
N ASN A 194 10.95 13.06 8.25
CA ASN A 194 11.95 12.57 9.21
C ASN A 194 11.52 11.24 9.85
N TYR A 195 11.28 10.24 9.01
CA TYR A 195 10.88 8.89 9.42
C TYR A 195 11.82 7.84 8.83
N ASN A 196 11.81 6.63 9.38
CA ASN A 196 12.50 5.51 8.79
C ASN A 196 11.64 4.88 7.67
N PHE A 197 12.09 5.02 6.43
CA PHE A 197 11.39 4.50 5.25
C PHE A 197 11.91 3.14 4.76
N ASN A 198 12.81 2.51 5.51
CA ASN A 198 13.17 1.12 5.29
C ASN A 198 12.08 0.22 5.89
N VAL A 199 11.28 -0.42 5.03
CA VAL A 199 10.16 -1.28 5.45
C VAL A 199 10.59 -2.52 6.23
N ASP A 200 11.86 -2.94 6.11
CA ASP A 200 12.40 -4.13 6.76
C ASP A 200 12.62 -3.93 8.27
N VAL A 201 12.62 -2.69 8.77
CA VAL A 201 12.79 -2.41 10.21
C VAL A 201 11.52 -2.63 11.02
N TYR A 202 10.37 -2.71 10.34
CA TYR A 202 9.08 -2.96 10.96
C TYR A 202 8.77 -4.45 10.91
N SER A 203 8.54 -5.07 12.06
CA SER A 203 8.22 -6.49 12.15
C SER A 203 6.86 -6.81 11.51
N ASP A 204 6.68 -8.07 11.12
CA ASP A 204 5.45 -8.58 10.50
C ASP A 204 4.31 -8.78 11.52
N ASP A 205 4.57 -8.55 12.79
CA ASP A 205 3.61 -8.55 13.89
C ASP A 205 3.52 -7.19 14.61
N ALA A 206 4.14 -6.16 14.03
CA ALA A 206 4.24 -4.83 14.61
C ALA A 206 2.86 -4.27 14.98
N ARG A 207 2.77 -3.76 16.20
CA ARG A 207 1.54 -3.22 16.78
C ARG A 207 1.86 -2.07 17.73
N GLY A 208 0.86 -1.27 18.06
CA GLY A 208 0.98 -0.17 19.01
C GLY A 208 1.35 1.14 18.33
N GLN A 209 2.04 2.01 19.06
CA GLN A 209 2.32 3.37 18.62
C GLN A 209 3.73 3.81 19.02
N TRP A 210 4.46 4.40 18.08
CA TRP A 210 5.62 5.24 18.37
C TRP A 210 5.20 6.71 18.30
N PHE A 211 5.31 7.41 19.42
CA PHE A 211 5.01 8.83 19.52
C PHE A 211 6.20 9.59 20.09
N ASN A 212 6.80 10.49 19.29
CA ASN A 212 7.99 11.28 19.67
C ASN A 212 9.12 10.43 20.28
N GLY A 213 9.41 9.27 19.67
CA GLY A 213 10.45 8.34 20.12
C GLY A 213 10.09 7.46 21.31
N VAL A 214 8.85 7.53 21.82
CA VAL A 214 8.35 6.67 22.89
C VAL A 214 7.41 5.62 22.32
N TYR A 215 7.67 4.35 22.62
CA TYR A 215 6.79 3.24 22.25
C TYR A 215 5.68 3.05 23.28
N ILE A 216 4.46 2.86 22.79
CA ILE A 216 3.25 2.58 23.56
C ILE A 216 2.64 1.32 22.96
N PRO A 217 2.59 0.21 23.72
CA PRO A 217 2.11 -1.08 23.23
C PRO A 217 0.61 -1.11 22.98
#